data_AF-A0A9X1I5V8-F1
#
_entry.id   AF-A0A9X1I5V8-F1
#
_cell.length_a   1.000
_cell.length_b   1.000
_cell.length_c   1.000
_cell.angle_alpha   90.00
_cell.angle_beta   90.00
_cell.angle_gamma   90.00
#
_symmetry.space_group_name_H-M   'P 1'
#
loop_
_entity.id
_entity.type
_entity.pdbx_description
1 polymer ?
#
loop_
_entity_poly.entity_id
_entity_poly.type
_entity_poly.pdbx_seq_one_letter_code
_entity_poly.pdbx_strand_id
1 'polypeptide(L)' 'MKTANSEILTEIASLTRTIEDDYPELQKYLDESRSTLPKGNFDKGELDAEELENYRNSLKNLIESFKNKKKACFN' A
#
# COMPACT_ATOMS: atom_id res chain seq x y z
N MET A 1 20.30 2.31 -15.46
CA MET A 1 18.92 2.79 -15.23
C MET A 1 18.23 1.76 -14.34
N LYS A 2 18.01 2.09 -13.07
CA LYS A 2 17.25 1.30 -12.09
C LYS A 2 16.19 2.24 -11.53
N THR A 3 15.12 2.47 -12.29
CA THR A 3 14.22 3.62 -11.99
C THR A 3 12.76 3.22 -11.78
N ALA A 4 12.29 2.05 -12.25
CA ALA A 4 10.89 1.65 -12.05
C ALA A 4 10.56 1.34 -10.58
N ASN A 5 11.40 0.55 -9.90
CA ASN A 5 11.10 0.10 -8.54
C ASN A 5 11.18 1.24 -7.51
N SER A 6 12.02 2.26 -7.73
CA SER A 6 12.17 3.39 -6.81
C SER A 6 10.94 4.29 -6.79
N GLU A 7 10.29 4.49 -7.93
CA GLU A 7 9.06 5.27 -8.04
C GLU A 7 7.90 4.57 -7.33
N ILE A 8 7.77 3.25 -7.54
CA ILE A 8 6.74 2.43 -6.90
C ILE A 8 6.92 2.43 -5.38
N LEU A 9 8.15 2.26 -4.88
CA LEU A 9 8.46 2.31 -3.45
C LEU A 9 8.15 3.67 -2.83
N THR A 10 8.46 4.76 -3.55
CA THR A 10 8.12 6.12 -3.11
C THR A 10 6.61 6.30 -3.00
N GLU A 11 5.86 5.78 -3.98
CA GLU A 11 4.41 5.90 -3.99
C GLU A 11 3.77 5.01 -2.92
N ILE A 12 4.29 3.81 -2.68
CA ILE A 12 3.90 2.96 -1.54
C ILE A 12 4.09 3.74 -0.23
N ALA A 13 5.27 4.32 0.01
CA ALA A 13 5.55 5.07 1.23
C ALA A 13 4.60 6.28 1.39
N SER A 14 4.31 6.99 0.30
CA SER A 14 3.37 8.11 0.30
C SER A 14 1.93 7.67 0.62
N LEU A 15 1.47 6.57 0.02
CA LEU A 15 0.14 5.99 0.29
C LEU A 15 0.03 5.50 1.73
N THR A 16 1.06 4.82 2.25
CA THR A 16 1.12 4.37 3.64
C THR A 16 1.03 5.56 4.59
N ARG A 17 1.79 6.63 4.33
CA ARG A 17 1.72 7.85 5.14
C ARG A 17 0.35 8.53 5.06
N THR A 18 -0.26 8.57 3.87
CA THR A 18 -1.62 9.08 3.69
C THR A 18 -2.63 8.27 4.51
N ILE A 19 -2.46 6.94 4.57
CA ILE A 19 -3.29 6.09 5.43
C ILE A 19 -3.05 6.41 6.91
N GLU A 20 -1.79 6.62 7.30
CA GLU A 20 -1.46 6.94 8.68
C GLU A 20 -2.05 8.28 9.13
N ASP A 21 -1.94 9.32 8.30
CA ASP A 21 -2.35 10.69 8.60
C ASP A 21 -3.87 10.91 8.38
N ASP A 22 -4.43 10.48 7.25
CA ASP A 22 -5.82 10.81 6.85
C ASP A 22 -6.84 9.69 7.14
N TYR A 23 -6.38 8.44 7.26
CA TYR A 23 -7.23 7.27 7.41
C TYR A 23 -6.74 6.33 8.52
N PRO A 24 -6.63 6.80 9.78
CA PRO A 24 -6.09 5.99 10.88
C PRO A 24 -6.86 4.67 11.08
N GLU A 25 -8.13 4.59 10.67
CA GLU A 25 -8.94 3.36 10.71
C GLU A 25 -8.41 2.28 9.75
N LEU A 26 -7.80 2.68 8.63
CA LEU A 26 -7.23 1.76 7.65
C LEU A 26 -5.91 1.13 8.11
N GLN A 27 -5.23 1.72 9.10
CA GLN A 27 -3.98 1.17 9.64
C GLN A 27 -4.16 -0.27 10.19
N LYS A 28 -5.34 -0.60 10.74
CA LYS A 28 -5.65 -1.96 11.22
C LYS A 28 -5.55 -3.00 10.09
N TYR A 29 -6.00 -2.65 8.89
CA TYR A 29 -5.93 -3.54 7.72
C TYR A 29 -4.50 -3.66 7.19
N LEU A 30 -3.66 -2.62 7.37
CA LEU A 30 -2.25 -2.67 7.01
C LEU A 30 -1.46 -3.61 7.92
N ASP A 31 -1.75 -3.64 9.22
CA ASP A 31 -1.11 -4.53 10.18
C ASP A 31 -1.47 -6.00 9.92
N GLU A 32 -2.76 -6.26 9.67
CA GLU A 32 -3.26 -7.59 9.28
C GLU A 32 -2.63 -8.05 7.95
N SER A 33 -2.52 -7.16 6.96
CA SER A 33 -1.89 -7.46 5.67
C SER A 33 -0.37 -7.62 5.76
N ARG A 34 0.33 -6.87 6.64
CA ARG A 34 1.78 -7.05 6.89
C ARG A 34 2.12 -8.42 7.45
N SER A 35 1.18 -9.10 8.12
CA SER A 35 1.37 -10.49 8.52
C SER A 35 1.34 -11.48 7.34
N THR A 36 0.73 -11.10 6.22
CA THR A 36 0.68 -11.90 4.97
C THR A 36 1.75 -11.54 3.95
N LEU A 37 2.39 -10.37 4.09
CA LEU A 37 3.57 -10.07 3.29
C LEU A 37 4.70 -11.01 3.72
N PRO A 38 5.41 -11.66 2.78
CA PRO A 38 6.59 -12.40 3.14
C PRO A 38 7.52 -11.45 3.88
N LYS A 39 7.89 -11.79 5.12
CA LYS A 39 9.05 -11.20 5.82
C LYS A 39 10.34 -11.63 5.12
N GLY A 40 10.37 -11.57 3.80
CA GLY A 40 11.41 -12.05 2.92
C GLY A 40 12.29 -10.88 2.55
N ASN A 41 13.31 -10.65 3.35
CA ASN A 41 14.55 -9.96 2.98
C ASN A 41 14.45 -9.02 1.77
N PHE A 42 14.07 -7.76 2.00
CA PHE A 42 14.29 -6.65 1.07
C PHE A 42 15.77 -6.53 0.62
N ASP A 43 16.69 -7.21 1.32
CA ASP A 43 18.12 -7.30 1.06
C ASP A 43 18.52 -8.29 -0.06
N LYS A 44 17.66 -9.25 -0.45
CA LYS A 44 18.04 -10.30 -1.43
C LYS A 44 17.49 -10.03 -2.83
N GLY A 45 17.91 -8.92 -3.41
CA GLY A 45 18.30 -8.87 -4.82
C GLY A 45 17.23 -8.67 -5.90
N GLU A 46 16.02 -9.23 -5.78
CA GLU A 46 14.98 -9.09 -6.80
C GLU A 46 13.60 -9.00 -6.14
N LEU A 47 13.24 -7.81 -5.64
CA LEU A 47 11.83 -7.48 -5.49
C LEU A 47 11.25 -7.43 -6.90
N ASP A 48 10.40 -8.41 -7.24
CA ASP A 48 9.69 -8.40 -8.50
C ASP A 48 8.90 -7.09 -8.59
N ALA A 49 9.12 -6.35 -9.68
CA ALA A 49 8.39 -5.10 -9.92
C ALA A 49 6.88 -5.34 -9.83
N GLU A 50 6.43 -6.52 -10.25
CA GLU A 50 5.05 -6.98 -10.13
C GLU A 50 4.57 -7.07 -8.67
N GLU A 51 5.36 -7.58 -7.74
CA GLU A 51 4.98 -7.62 -6.31
C GLU A 51 4.84 -6.23 -5.72
N LEU A 52 5.75 -5.32 -6.08
CA LEU A 52 5.69 -3.91 -5.67
C LEU A 52 4.47 -3.20 -6.26
N GLU A 53 4.18 -3.42 -7.54
CA GLU A 53 2.99 -2.86 -8.20
C GLU A 53 1.70 -3.42 -7.61
N ASN A 54 1.65 -4.72 -7.35
CA ASN A 54 0.51 -5.37 -6.71
C ASN A 54 0.28 -4.77 -5.31
N TYR A 55 1.33 -4.64 -4.50
CA TYR A 55 1.21 -4.04 -3.18
C TYR A 55 0.73 -2.58 -3.23
N ARG A 56 1.30 -1.77 -4.14
CA ARG A 56 0.85 -0.39 -4.39
C ARG A 56 -0.63 -0.33 -4.78
N ASN A 57 -1.06 -1.20 -5.69
CA ASN A 57 -2.44 -1.25 -6.15
C ASN A 57 -3.40 -1.67 -5.04
N SER A 58 -2.99 -2.61 -4.18
CA SER A 58 -3.75 -2.97 -2.98
C SER A 58 -3.95 -1.77 -2.05
N LEU A 59 -2.90 -0.99 -1.78
CA LEU A 59 -3.00 0.23 -0.96
C LEU A 59 -3.94 1.27 -1.58
N LYS A 60 -3.83 1.50 -2.90
CA LYS A 60 -4.75 2.40 -3.62
C LYS A 60 -6.20 1.95 -3.53
N ASN A 61 -6.45 0.67 -3.81
CA ASN A 61 -7.79 0.10 -3.75
C ASN A 61 -8.38 0.17 -2.33
N LEU A 62 -7.55 0.00 -1.29
CA LEU A 62 -7.99 0.13 0.09
C LEU A 62 -8.49 1.55 0.39
N ILE A 63 -7.67 2.57 0.03
CA ILE A 63 -8.03 3.98 0.20
C ILE A 63 -9.28 4.33 -0.61
N GLU A 64 -9.36 3.89 -1.87
CA GLU A 64 -10.49 4.19 -2.75
C GLU A 64 -11.77 3.53 -2.27
N SER A 65 -11.71 2.25 -1.90
CA SER A 65 -12.84 1.52 -1.33
C SER A 65 -13.35 2.19 -0.05
N PHE A 66 -12.44 2.68 0.79
CA PHE A 66 -12.80 3.40 2.00
C PHE A 66 -13.44 4.76 1.70
N LYS A 67 -12.87 5.52 0.76
CA LYS A 67 -13.44 6.79 0.27
C LYS A 67 -14.84 6.59 -0.29
N ASN A 68 -15.05 5.55 -1.10
CA ASN A 68 -16.34 5.22 -1.68
C ASN A 68 -17.34 4.78 -0.62
N LYS A 69 -16.93 3.94 0.34
CA LYS A 69 -17.77 3.53 1.46
C LYS A 69 -18.17 4.73 2.34
N LYS A 70 -17.23 5.63 2.63
CA LYS A 70 -17.48 6.86 3.39
C LYS A 70 -18.46 7.80 2.66
N LYS A 71 -18.35 7.91 1.34
CA LYS A 71 -19.31 8.66 0.51
C LYS A 71 -20.69 8.00 0.46
N ALA A 72 -20.75 6.67 0.33
CA ALA A 72 -22.01 5.93 0.23
C ALA A 72 -22.83 5.92 1.53
N CYS A 73 -22.19 6.05 2.69
CA CYS A 73 -22.90 6.18 3.98
C CYS A 73 -23.47 7.59 4.23
N PHE A 74 -23.17 8.59 3.41
CA PHE A 74 -23.55 9.99 3.62
C PHE A 74 -24.58 10.51 2.62
N ASN A 75 -25.25 9.63 1.87
CA ASN A 75 -26.26 9.95 0.87
C ASN A 75 -27.53 9.13 1.09
#